data_AF-A0A7W0S3E7-F1
#
_entry.id   AF-A0A7W0S3E7-F1
#
_cell.length_a   1.000
_cell.length_b   1.000
_cell.length_c   1.000
_cell.angle_alpha   90.00
_cell.angle_beta   90.00
_cell.angle_gamma   90.00
#
_symmetry.space_group_name_H-M   'P 1'
#
loop_
_entity.id
_entity.type
_entity.pdbx_description
1 polymer ?
#
loop_
_entity_poly.entity_id
_entity_poly.type
_entity_poly.pdbx_seq_one_letter_code
_entity_poly.pdbx_strand_id
1 'polypeptide(L)'
;MEARAWLEQLDAGLEDERAALPVLALVAGQGVELDEEELRGALRRAVLLLAAGGDPHRDPALDGRPVTALARDLDTLERRAALADGLAGLRATALGLPKVRAALDRLLDPELAWRSFAAALIAEELGEEGDG
;
A
#
# COMPACT_ATOMS: atom_id res chain seq x y z
N MET A 1 11.82 -16.59 5.20
CA MET A 1 11.32 -16.70 3.81
C MET A 1 12.06 -15.67 2.99
N GLU A 2 12.77 -16.06 1.93
CA GLU A 2 13.44 -15.10 1.05
C GLU A 2 12.40 -14.25 0.32
N ALA A 3 12.60 -12.93 0.24
CA ALA A 3 11.64 -12.00 -0.39
C ALA A 3 11.21 -12.44 -1.80
N ARG A 4 12.12 -13.13 -2.52
CA ARG A 4 11.87 -13.72 -3.83
C ARG A 4 10.78 -14.82 -3.82
N ALA A 5 10.84 -15.74 -2.87
CA ALA A 5 9.88 -16.85 -2.78
C ALA A 5 8.46 -16.33 -2.47
N TRP A 6 8.36 -15.26 -1.67
CA TRP A 6 7.09 -14.59 -1.44
C TRP A 6 6.53 -13.94 -2.72
N LEU A 7 7.37 -13.24 -3.49
CA LEU A 7 6.95 -12.65 -4.77
C LEU A 7 6.50 -13.71 -5.79
N GLU A 8 7.16 -14.87 -5.83
CA GLU A 8 6.77 -16.01 -6.67
C GLU A 8 5.38 -16.55 -6.30
N GLN A 9 5.13 -16.72 -4.99
CA GLN A 9 3.83 -17.16 -4.51
C GLN A 9 2.73 -16.13 -4.80
N LEU A 10 3.04 -14.84 -4.64
CA LEU A 10 2.13 -13.76 -5.00
C LEU A 10 1.80 -13.80 -6.50
N ASP A 11 2.81 -13.84 -7.39
CA ASP A 11 2.60 -13.87 -8.85
C ASP A 11 1.74 -15.07 -9.30
N ALA A 12 1.96 -16.24 -8.71
CA ALA A 12 1.18 -17.44 -8.99
C ALA A 12 -0.29 -17.28 -8.56
N GLY A 13 -0.54 -16.66 -7.40
CA GLY A 13 -1.87 -16.51 -6.81
C GLY A 13 -2.70 -15.32 -7.32
N LEU A 14 -2.10 -14.36 -8.00
CA LEU A 14 -2.81 -13.18 -8.50
C LEU A 14 -3.75 -13.51 -9.65
N GLU A 15 -5.02 -13.13 -9.53
CA GLU A 15 -5.98 -13.12 -10.65
C GLU A 15 -5.87 -11.83 -11.49
N ASP A 16 -5.58 -10.70 -10.83
CA ASP A 16 -5.44 -9.36 -11.42
C ASP A 16 -4.24 -8.65 -10.77
N GLU A 17 -3.42 -7.96 -11.57
CA GLU A 17 -2.28 -7.18 -11.05
C GLU A 17 -2.69 -6.04 -10.11
N ARG A 18 -3.92 -5.53 -10.24
CA ARG A 18 -4.48 -4.45 -9.40
C ARG A 18 -4.60 -4.87 -7.94
N ALA A 19 -4.90 -6.15 -7.68
CA ALA A 19 -4.99 -6.69 -6.33
C ALA A 19 -3.63 -6.66 -5.61
N ALA A 20 -2.52 -6.68 -6.35
CA ALA A 20 -1.18 -6.63 -5.79
C ALA A 20 -0.69 -5.21 -5.45
N LEU A 21 -1.38 -4.16 -5.92
CA LEU A 21 -0.87 -2.79 -5.78
C LEU A 21 -0.68 -2.38 -4.31
N PRO A 22 -1.67 -2.57 -3.39
CA PRO A 22 -1.50 -2.17 -2.00
C PRO A 22 -0.38 -2.96 -1.31
N VAL A 23 -0.36 -4.29 -1.47
CA VAL A 23 0.63 -5.14 -0.79
C VAL A 23 2.06 -4.90 -1.29
N LEU A 24 2.25 -4.67 -2.60
CA LEU A 24 3.58 -4.33 -3.15
C LEU A 24 4.03 -2.94 -2.69
N ALA A 25 3.11 -1.97 -2.62
CA ALA A 25 3.40 -0.65 -2.09
C ALA A 25 3.74 -0.70 -0.59
N LEU A 26 3.07 -1.54 0.20
CA LEU A 26 3.37 -1.74 1.63
C LEU A 26 4.76 -2.33 1.86
N VAL A 27 5.12 -3.36 1.09
CA VAL A 27 6.45 -3.99 1.17
C VAL A 27 7.54 -3.03 0.70
N ALA A 28 7.31 -2.27 -0.37
CA ALA A 28 8.23 -1.23 -0.80
C ALA A 28 8.36 -0.10 0.22
N GLY A 29 7.26 0.23 0.90
CA GLY A 29 7.17 1.32 1.87
C GLY A 29 7.78 1.03 3.24
N GLN A 30 8.34 -0.17 3.48
CA GLN A 30 8.97 -0.51 4.77
C GLN A 30 10.15 0.42 5.16
N GLY A 31 10.75 1.11 4.19
CA GLY A 31 11.78 2.13 4.42
C GLY A 31 11.24 3.56 4.55
N VAL A 32 9.93 3.77 4.46
CA VAL A 32 9.31 5.09 4.61
C VAL A 32 9.19 5.43 6.09
N GLU A 33 9.91 6.45 6.54
CA GLU A 33 9.84 6.91 7.92
C GLU A 33 8.54 7.70 8.15
N LEU A 34 7.68 7.15 9.01
CA LEU A 34 6.44 7.75 9.45
C LEU A 34 6.52 7.95 10.97
N ASP A 35 6.19 9.16 11.43
CA ASP A 35 6.03 9.39 12.86
C ASP A 35 4.81 8.60 13.35
N GLU A 36 4.97 7.89 14.47
CA GLU A 36 3.97 6.95 14.96
C GLU A 36 2.70 7.65 15.44
N GLU A 37 2.83 8.84 16.02
CA GLU A 37 1.69 9.63 16.50
C GLU A 37 0.94 10.30 15.33
N GLU A 38 1.69 10.84 14.35
CA GLU A 38 1.16 11.34 13.09
C GLU A 38 0.36 10.25 12.35
N LEU A 39 0.97 9.06 12.19
CA LEU A 39 0.38 7.92 11.51
C LEU A 39 -0.92 7.47 12.20
N ARG A 40 -0.88 7.21 13.51
CA ARG A 40 -2.09 6.83 14.28
C ARG A 40 -3.17 7.91 14.21
N GLY A 41 -2.79 9.18 14.23
CA GLY A 41 -3.72 10.30 14.08
C GLY A 41 -4.42 10.28 12.73
N ALA A 42 -3.66 10.08 11.66
CA ALA A 42 -4.16 10.05 10.30
C ALA A 42 -5.00 8.80 10.00
N LEU A 43 -4.56 7.62 10.47
CA LEU A 43 -5.29 6.35 10.31
C LEU A 43 -6.66 6.39 10.97
N ARG A 44 -6.75 6.83 12.24
CA ARG A 44 -8.04 6.98 12.92
C ARG A 44 -9.00 7.88 12.14
N ARG A 45 -8.52 9.00 11.58
CA ARG A 45 -9.35 9.87 10.72
C ARG A 45 -9.79 9.16 9.44
N ALA A 46 -8.92 8.39 8.81
CA ALA A 46 -9.24 7.63 7.60
C ALA A 46 -10.27 6.52 7.88
N VAL A 47 -10.12 5.76 8.95
CA VAL A 47 -11.08 4.73 9.39
C VAL A 47 -12.46 5.34 9.68
N LEU A 48 -12.50 6.49 10.38
CA LEU A 48 -13.76 7.23 10.61
C LEU A 48 -14.44 7.65 9.29
N LEU A 49 -13.66 8.07 8.28
CA LEU A 49 -14.20 8.38 6.94
C LEU A 49 -14.74 7.13 6.24
N LEU A 50 -14.13 5.97 6.46
CA LEU A 50 -14.58 4.71 5.87
C LEU A 50 -15.90 4.25 6.51
N ALA A 51 -15.99 4.29 7.84
CA ALA A 51 -17.20 3.97 8.61
C ALA A 51 -18.38 4.89 8.25
N ALA A 52 -18.12 6.18 7.99
CA ALA A 52 -19.15 7.10 7.50
C ALA A 52 -19.69 6.75 6.10
N GLY A 53 -18.95 5.93 5.33
CA GLY A 53 -19.27 5.52 3.97
C GLY A 53 -19.90 4.12 3.85
N GLY A 54 -20.22 3.44 4.96
CA GLY A 54 -20.80 2.10 4.98
C GLY A 54 -19.98 1.13 5.83
N ASP A 55 -19.79 -0.09 5.33
CA ASP A 55 -19.02 -1.14 6.01
C ASP A 55 -17.54 -0.73 6.19
N PRO A 56 -17.05 -0.58 7.43
CA PRO A 56 -15.65 -0.21 7.70
C PRO A 56 -14.66 -1.33 7.37
N HIS A 57 -15.09 -2.58 7.21
CA HIS A 57 -14.20 -3.71 6.92
C HIS A 57 -14.05 -4.00 5.42
N ARG A 58 -14.66 -3.18 4.55
CA ARG A 58 -14.47 -3.33 3.11
C ARG A 58 -13.09 -2.83 2.69
N ASP A 59 -12.48 -3.49 1.70
CA ASP A 59 -11.24 -3.00 1.10
C ASP A 59 -11.42 -1.56 0.60
N PRO A 60 -10.54 -0.63 1.04
CA PRO A 60 -10.67 0.76 0.66
C PRO A 60 -10.28 0.94 -0.81
N ALA A 61 -11.19 1.50 -1.60
CA ALA A 61 -10.89 1.87 -2.99
C ALA A 61 -9.74 2.89 -3.03
N LEU A 62 -8.78 2.71 -3.94
CA LEU A 62 -7.56 3.55 -4.04
C LEU A 62 -7.87 5.05 -4.25
N ASP A 63 -8.92 5.35 -5.02
CA ASP A 63 -9.40 6.73 -5.24
C ASP A 63 -10.47 7.16 -4.23
N GLY A 64 -10.75 6.30 -3.24
CA GLY A 64 -11.70 6.53 -2.19
C GLY A 64 -11.27 7.69 -1.27
N ARG A 65 -12.26 8.33 -0.66
CA ARG A 65 -12.04 9.44 0.27
C ARG A 65 -11.11 9.10 1.45
N PRO A 66 -11.21 7.91 2.10
CA PRO A 66 -10.29 7.54 3.19
C PRO A 66 -8.83 7.49 2.74
N VAL A 67 -8.56 6.81 1.62
CA VAL A 67 -7.21 6.64 1.06
C VAL A 67 -6.63 7.98 0.63
N THR A 68 -7.38 8.78 -0.12
CA THR A 68 -6.91 10.08 -0.61
C THR A 68 -6.70 11.11 0.49
N ALA A 69 -7.45 11.00 1.61
CA ALA A 69 -7.22 11.82 2.79
C ALA A 69 -5.94 11.39 3.52
N LEU A 70 -5.76 10.10 3.80
CA LEU A 70 -4.55 9.58 4.45
C LEU A 70 -3.29 9.86 3.61
N ALA A 71 -3.36 9.58 2.31
CA ALA A 71 -2.27 9.87 1.38
C ALA A 71 -1.86 11.34 1.47
N ARG A 72 -2.82 12.27 1.50
CA ARG A 72 -2.52 13.70 1.62
C ARG A 72 -1.92 14.06 2.98
N ASP A 73 -2.45 13.50 4.06
CA ASP A 73 -1.99 13.81 5.42
C ASP A 73 -0.51 13.42 5.62
N LEU A 74 -0.07 12.34 4.98
CA LEU A 74 1.31 11.82 5.12
C LEU A 74 2.26 12.33 4.01
N ASP A 75 1.77 13.09 3.03
CA ASP A 75 2.49 13.41 1.79
C ASP A 75 3.69 14.34 2.03
N THR A 76 4.89 13.82 1.79
CA THR A 76 6.13 14.60 1.71
C THR A 76 6.98 14.10 0.55
N LEU A 77 7.84 14.95 0.02
CA LEU A 77 8.73 14.58 -1.09
C LEU A 77 9.70 13.48 -0.66
N GLU A 78 10.18 13.54 0.57
CA GLU A 78 11.11 12.58 1.18
C GLU A 78 10.47 11.19 1.28
N ARG A 79 9.23 11.11 1.78
CA ARG A 79 8.49 9.84 1.90
C ARG A 79 8.15 9.25 0.54
N ARG A 80 7.76 10.09 -0.44
CA ARG A 80 7.53 9.64 -1.82
C ARG A 80 8.80 9.09 -2.47
N ALA A 81 9.95 9.73 -2.24
CA ALA A 81 11.22 9.24 -2.75
C ALA A 81 11.61 7.90 -2.11
N ALA A 82 11.45 7.75 -0.80
CA ALA A 82 11.72 6.49 -0.09
C ALA A 82 10.85 5.34 -0.62
N LEU A 83 9.56 5.58 -0.88
CA LEU A 83 8.68 4.58 -1.49
C LEU A 83 9.14 4.22 -2.91
N ALA A 84 9.52 5.21 -3.72
CA ALA A 84 10.00 4.97 -5.08
C ALA A 84 11.28 4.12 -5.10
N ASP A 85 12.20 4.35 -4.16
CA ASP A 85 13.41 3.54 -4.01
C ASP A 85 13.09 2.08 -3.62
N GLY A 86 12.16 1.88 -2.70
CA GLY A 86 11.66 0.55 -2.33
C GLY A 86 11.03 -0.20 -3.52
N LEU A 87 10.23 0.50 -4.33
CA LEU A 87 9.60 -0.04 -5.54
C LEU A 87 10.65 -0.42 -6.59
N ALA A 88 11.68 0.41 -6.78
CA ALA A 88 12.80 0.10 -7.67
C ALA A 88 13.55 -1.15 -7.23
N GLY A 89 13.78 -1.31 -5.92
CA GLY A 89 14.38 -2.51 -5.31
C GLY A 89 13.58 -3.78 -5.57
N LEU A 90 12.26 -3.74 -5.33
CA LEU A 90 11.37 -4.88 -5.63
C LEU A 90 11.33 -5.21 -7.12
N ARG A 91 11.31 -4.21 -7.99
CA ARG A 91 11.27 -4.41 -9.43
C ARG A 91 12.52 -5.09 -9.97
N ALA A 92 13.68 -4.85 -9.37
CA ALA A 92 14.92 -5.53 -9.72
C ALA A 92 14.88 -7.04 -9.38
N THR A 93 14.13 -7.44 -8.36
CA THR A 93 14.02 -8.85 -7.92
C THR A 93 12.83 -9.59 -8.55
N ALA A 94 11.90 -8.87 -9.19
CA ALA A 94 10.71 -9.42 -9.86
C ALA A 94 10.95 -10.01 -11.27
N LEU A 95 12.19 -10.38 -11.62
CA LEU A 95 12.50 -11.04 -12.88
C LEU A 95 11.73 -12.35 -13.04
N GLY A 96 11.10 -12.57 -14.19
CA GLY A 96 10.30 -13.77 -14.48
C GLY A 96 8.92 -13.82 -13.80
N LEU A 97 8.48 -12.74 -13.14
CA LEU A 97 7.16 -12.65 -12.48
C LEU A 97 6.27 -11.65 -13.23
N PRO A 98 5.55 -12.06 -14.29
CA PRO A 98 4.87 -11.13 -15.19
C PRO A 98 3.76 -10.30 -14.52
N LYS A 99 2.98 -10.87 -13.59
CA LYS A 99 1.87 -10.16 -12.94
C LYS A 99 2.38 -9.18 -11.90
N VAL A 100 3.35 -9.61 -11.08
CA VAL A 100 4.04 -8.74 -10.13
C VAL A 100 4.77 -7.62 -10.86
N ARG A 101 5.43 -7.92 -11.98
CA ARG A 101 6.10 -6.91 -12.79
C ARG A 101 5.11 -5.90 -13.38
N ALA A 102 3.97 -6.37 -13.87
CA ALA A 102 2.90 -5.48 -14.36
C ALA A 102 2.37 -4.57 -13.24
N ALA A 103 2.14 -5.10 -12.04
CA ALA A 103 1.74 -4.31 -10.89
C ALA A 103 2.80 -3.25 -10.52
N LEU A 104 4.07 -3.64 -10.45
CA LEU A 104 5.19 -2.72 -10.17
C LEU A 104 5.36 -1.65 -11.26
N ASP A 105 5.13 -1.99 -12.53
CA ASP A 105 5.17 -1.02 -13.63
C ASP A 105 4.03 0.01 -13.53
N ARG A 106 2.86 -0.36 -12.97
CA ARG A 106 1.78 0.61 -12.66
C ARG A 106 2.18 1.53 -11.51
N LEU A 107 2.85 1.00 -10.49
CA LEU A 107 3.36 1.76 -9.34
C LEU A 107 4.52 2.70 -9.70
N LEU A 108 4.94 2.78 -10.98
CA LEU A 108 5.81 3.86 -11.45
C LEU A 108 5.11 5.22 -11.48
N ASP A 109 3.77 5.25 -11.49
CA ASP A 109 3.01 6.48 -11.21
C ASP A 109 3.13 6.81 -9.72
N PRO A 110 3.80 7.91 -9.33
CA PRO A 110 4.04 8.25 -7.93
C PRO A 110 2.75 8.51 -7.15
N GLU A 111 1.68 8.96 -7.82
CA GLU A 111 0.40 9.21 -7.16
C GLU A 111 -0.34 7.90 -6.88
N LEU A 112 -0.35 6.99 -7.86
CA LEU A 112 -0.91 5.66 -7.66
C LEU A 112 -0.14 4.91 -6.57
N ALA A 113 1.19 4.95 -6.60
CA ALA A 113 2.04 4.30 -5.61
C ALA A 113 1.73 4.78 -4.19
N TRP A 114 1.64 6.09 -4.01
CA TRP A 114 1.37 6.68 -2.71
C TRP A 114 -0.03 6.35 -2.19
N ARG A 115 -1.04 6.36 -3.07
CA ARG A 115 -2.41 5.91 -2.72
C ARG A 115 -2.47 4.43 -2.40
N SER A 116 -1.77 3.57 -3.15
CA SER A 116 -1.69 2.14 -2.86
C SER A 116 -1.03 1.87 -1.52
N PHE A 117 0.02 2.62 -1.17
CA PHE A 117 0.65 2.54 0.15
C PHE A 117 -0.33 2.95 1.27
N ALA A 118 -1.00 4.10 1.12
CA ALA A 118 -2.00 4.55 2.08
C ALA A 118 -3.18 3.56 2.24
N ALA A 119 -3.65 2.96 1.14
CA ALA A 119 -4.71 1.94 1.19
C ALA A 119 -4.28 0.71 1.98
N ALA A 120 -3.02 0.27 1.82
CA ALA A 120 -2.49 -0.86 2.57
C ALA A 120 -2.36 -0.56 4.06
N LEU A 121 -1.91 0.65 4.44
CA LEU A 121 -1.84 1.05 5.86
C LEU A 121 -3.22 1.03 6.53
N ILE A 122 -4.28 1.44 5.82
CA ILE A 122 -5.66 1.36 6.34
C ILE A 122 -6.08 -0.11 6.50
N ALA A 123 -5.75 -0.97 5.53
CA ALA A 123 -6.09 -2.38 5.59
C ALA A 123 -5.38 -3.10 6.75
N GLU A 124 -4.11 -2.78 7.01
CA GLU A 124 -3.37 -3.29 8.18
C GLU A 124 -4.05 -2.86 9.49
N GLU A 125 -4.39 -1.56 9.65
CA GLU A 125 -5.08 -1.06 10.85
C GLU A 125 -6.42 -1.78 11.09
N LEU A 126 -7.22 -1.99 10.03
CA LEU A 126 -8.50 -2.71 10.13
C LEU A 126 -8.33 -4.19 10.45
N GLY A 127 -7.22 -4.80 10.03
CA GLY A 127 -6.85 -6.17 10.37
C GLY A 127 -6.43 -6.31 11.83
N GLU A 128 -5.73 -5.31 12.38
CA GLU A 128 -5.32 -5.28 13.79
C GLU A 128 -6.50 -5.01 14.73
N GLU A 129 -7.46 -4.16 14.35
CA GLU A 129 -8.66 -3.88 15.17
C GLU A 129 -9.65 -5.05 15.24
N GLY A 130 -9.63 -5.98 14.28
CA GLY A 130 -10.56 -7.11 14.21
C GLY A 130 -10.24 -8.33 15.10
N ASP A 131 -9.02 -8.39 15.66
CA ASP A 131 -8.51 -9.52 16.45
C ASP A 131 -8.45 -9.21 17.97
N GLY A 132 -9.16 -8.16 18.41
CA GLY A 132 -9.18 -7.63 19.79
C GLY A 132 -10.45 -7.91 20.60
#